data_AF-A0A6J1BJI2-F1
#
_entry.id   AF-A0A6J1BJI2-F1
#
_cell.length_a   1.000
_cell.length_b   1.000
_cell.length_c   1.000
_cell.angle_alpha   90.00
_cell.angle_beta   90.00
_cell.angle_gamma   90.00
#
_symmetry.space_group_name_H-M   'P 1'
#
loop_
_entity.id
_entity.type
_entity.pdbx_description
1 polymer ?
#
loop_
_entity_poly.entity_id
_entity_poly.type
_entity_poly.pdbx_seq_one_letter_code
_entity_poly.pdbx_strand_id
1 'polypeptide(L)'
;MLQLQARLIKSLSFSRLPPPAPSSSTSILQRVASSQPKGVAKVVLKKGKTQLFKNGSPMVYSGAVDRIIGRPPPKTGDIVLVADGTETPIGWGLYNSVSMFCVRLMQLEEEATRDPSCALDMENLLETRINAAIELRRGLGLPSDATNAYRLVNSEGDRLSGLIVDVFGDLAVVASSAAWVEKYKSQVEACISGIDEINHIHWRPSIEILKEEGMDASDLKELHPSTCPQRTKVLENGISYSISLEGQKTGFYADQRENRKFLSTISRGRKVLDICCYSGGFALNAAKGGAMSITGVDTSLPALELARENIALNYLDPEKISLLREDANEFMKGALSRNESWDVVIIDPPKLAPSRKILAILMYEKYAVLQSASGMYRNLNSLAMQITRRGGLLMTCSCSGAMTQSGMFLRTLQGAASMAGRKITVLRQSGAACDHPIDPSYPEGAYLSNILLRIL
;
A
#
# COMPACT_ATOMS: atom_id res chain seq x y z
N MET A 1 64.74 40.53 18.32
CA MET A 1 66.19 40.31 18.07
C MET A 1 66.60 39.02 18.72
N LEU A 2 67.20 38.12 17.93
CA LEU A 2 68.07 36.98 18.28
C LEU A 2 67.49 35.87 19.19
N GLN A 3 67.09 34.72 18.64
CA GLN A 3 67.89 33.52 18.27
C GLN A 3 68.54 32.75 19.44
N LEU A 4 68.39 31.42 19.37
CA LEU A 4 68.98 30.31 20.13
C LEU A 4 68.24 29.82 21.39
N GLN A 5 67.62 28.64 21.25
CA GLN A 5 67.95 27.50 22.11
C GLN A 5 67.66 26.18 21.38
N ALA A 6 68.73 25.45 21.10
CA ALA A 6 68.72 24.12 20.53
C ALA A 6 69.05 23.08 21.61
N ARG A 7 68.36 21.92 21.52
CA ARG A 7 68.74 20.59 22.02
C ARG A 7 68.84 20.37 23.53
N LEU A 8 67.92 19.54 24.05
CA LEU A 8 68.23 18.29 24.78
C LEU A 8 66.95 17.73 25.41
N ILE A 9 66.27 16.75 24.79
CA ILE A 9 65.59 15.67 25.54
C ILE A 9 65.76 14.35 24.76
N LYS A 10 66.31 13.37 25.47
CA LYS A 10 66.64 12.01 25.07
C LYS A 10 65.38 11.15 24.90
N SER A 11 65.46 10.28 23.90
CA SER A 11 64.83 8.95 23.77
C SER A 11 63.83 8.50 24.84
N LEU A 12 62.56 8.42 24.45
CA LEU A 12 61.61 7.42 24.96
C LEU A 12 61.20 6.55 23.78
N SER A 13 61.60 5.28 23.84
CA SER A 13 61.21 4.24 22.89
C SER A 13 59.72 3.95 23.03
N PHE A 14 58.92 4.44 22.10
CA PHE A 14 57.57 3.94 21.92
C PHE A 14 57.66 2.51 21.36
N SER A 15 57.41 1.53 22.21
CA SER A 15 57.08 0.17 21.78
C SER A 15 55.91 0.26 20.80
N ARG A 16 56.16 -0.09 19.52
CA ARG A 16 55.10 -0.25 18.53
C ARG A 16 54.11 -1.27 19.08
N LEU A 17 52.89 -0.81 19.36
CA LEU A 17 51.75 -1.71 19.45
C LEU A 17 51.71 -2.52 18.14
N PRO A 18 51.53 -3.84 18.20
CA PRO A 18 51.36 -4.62 16.99
C PRO A 18 50.17 -4.04 16.20
N PRO A 19 50.21 -4.08 14.85
CA PRO A 19 49.06 -3.67 14.06
C PRO A 19 47.85 -4.47 14.54
N PRO A 20 46.64 -3.89 14.59
CA PRO A 20 45.46 -4.67 14.90
C PRO A 20 45.42 -5.84 13.91
N ALA A 21 45.31 -7.07 14.44
CA ALA A 21 45.07 -8.24 13.63
C ALA A 21 43.89 -7.95 12.69
N PRO A 22 43.92 -8.40 11.42
CA PRO A 22 42.77 -8.24 10.55
C PRO A 22 41.58 -8.89 11.25
N SER A 23 40.60 -8.07 11.66
CA SER A 23 39.33 -8.58 12.14
C SER A 23 38.74 -9.39 11.00
N SER A 24 38.78 -10.71 11.11
CA SER A 24 38.00 -11.61 10.27
C SER A 24 36.53 -11.45 10.67
N SER A 25 35.94 -10.28 10.41
CA SER A 25 34.53 -10.01 10.62
C SER A 25 33.75 -10.57 9.44
N THR A 26 33.76 -11.89 9.30
CA THR A 26 32.91 -12.58 8.31
C THR A 26 31.45 -12.31 8.68
N SER A 27 30.70 -11.77 7.72
CA SER A 27 29.28 -11.42 7.87
C SER A 27 28.47 -12.61 8.44
N ILE A 28 27.44 -12.35 9.24
CA ILE A 28 26.57 -13.43 9.76
C ILE A 28 25.92 -14.17 8.61
N LEU A 29 25.43 -13.47 7.58
CA LEU A 29 24.82 -14.13 6.42
C LEU A 29 25.83 -14.97 5.65
N GLN A 30 27.09 -14.53 5.57
CA GLN A 30 28.13 -15.33 4.94
C GLN A 30 28.44 -16.60 5.74
N ARG A 31 28.48 -16.52 7.07
CA ARG A 31 28.66 -17.70 7.94
C ARG A 31 27.50 -18.69 7.80
N VAL A 32 26.25 -18.21 7.87
CA VAL A 32 25.06 -19.05 7.74
C VAL A 32 24.99 -19.66 6.33
N ALA A 33 25.24 -18.88 5.28
CA ALA A 33 25.27 -19.39 3.91
C ALA A 33 26.34 -20.47 3.69
N SER A 34 27.50 -20.36 4.34
CA SER A 34 28.55 -21.39 4.28
C SER A 34 28.18 -22.70 4.98
N SER A 35 27.24 -22.68 5.93
CA SER A 35 26.71 -23.89 6.57
C SER A 35 25.61 -24.60 5.75
N GLN A 36 25.08 -23.96 4.70
CA GLN A 36 24.03 -24.54 3.87
C GLN A 36 24.60 -25.61 2.91
N PRO A 37 24.08 -26.86 2.90
CA PRO A 37 24.67 -27.97 2.14
C PRO A 37 24.77 -27.74 0.64
N LYS A 38 23.85 -26.94 0.05
CA LYS A 38 23.80 -26.64 -1.38
C LYS A 38 24.54 -25.34 -1.75
N GLY A 39 25.10 -24.63 -0.77
CA GLY A 39 25.53 -23.25 -0.92
C GLY A 39 24.36 -22.29 -1.22
N VAL A 40 24.63 -21.00 -1.21
CA VAL A 40 23.63 -19.96 -1.50
C VAL A 40 24.18 -19.04 -2.58
N ALA A 41 23.43 -18.86 -3.66
CA ALA A 41 23.82 -18.00 -4.76
C ALA A 41 23.85 -16.53 -4.31
N LYS A 42 24.70 -15.72 -4.96
CA LYS A 42 24.84 -14.29 -4.69
C LYS A 42 24.41 -13.48 -5.91
N VAL A 43 23.58 -12.47 -5.69
CA VAL A 43 23.29 -11.40 -6.63
C VAL A 43 24.17 -10.21 -6.26
N VAL A 44 25.13 -9.90 -7.13
CA VAL A 44 26.09 -8.82 -6.92
C VAL A 44 25.59 -7.54 -7.57
N LEU A 45 25.55 -6.46 -6.79
CA LEU A 45 25.06 -5.16 -7.22
C LEU A 45 26.10 -4.36 -8.00
N LYS A 46 25.64 -3.55 -8.96
CA LYS A 46 26.47 -2.57 -9.66
C LYS A 46 27.05 -1.54 -8.71
N LYS A 47 28.25 -1.04 -9.04
CA LYS A 47 28.91 0.05 -8.32
C LYS A 47 27.95 1.26 -8.18
N GLY A 48 27.84 1.79 -6.96
CA GLY A 48 26.98 2.93 -6.64
C GLY A 48 25.49 2.60 -6.41
N LYS A 49 25.07 1.34 -6.55
CA LYS A 49 23.68 0.92 -6.24
C LYS A 49 23.50 0.33 -4.84
N THR A 50 24.58 -0.12 -4.20
CA THR A 50 24.55 -0.74 -2.86
C THR A 50 23.83 0.09 -1.80
N GLN A 51 24.09 1.40 -1.73
CA GLN A 51 23.57 2.24 -0.65
C GLN A 51 22.04 2.31 -0.65
N LEU A 52 21.40 2.27 -1.82
CA LEU A 52 19.94 2.28 -1.94
C LEU A 52 19.29 1.11 -1.18
N PHE A 53 19.88 -0.08 -1.30
CA PHE A 53 19.36 -1.30 -0.68
C PHE A 53 19.81 -1.45 0.78
N LYS A 54 21.01 -1.00 1.13
CA LYS A 54 21.41 -0.86 2.55
C LYS A 54 20.51 0.10 3.32
N ASN A 55 20.00 1.14 2.66
CA ASN A 55 19.03 2.05 3.24
C ASN A 55 17.62 1.43 3.34
N GLY A 56 17.41 0.17 2.93
CA GLY A 56 16.16 -0.55 3.13
C GLY A 56 15.22 -0.63 1.92
N SER A 57 15.63 -0.17 0.73
CA SER A 57 14.78 -0.37 -0.45
C SER A 57 14.52 -1.88 -0.66
N PRO A 58 13.26 -2.34 -0.67
CA PRO A 58 12.95 -3.77 -0.55
C PRO A 58 13.08 -4.54 -1.86
N MET A 59 13.28 -3.87 -3.00
CA MET A 59 13.15 -4.47 -4.33
C MET A 59 14.37 -4.17 -5.21
N VAL A 60 15.27 -5.15 -5.32
CA VAL A 60 16.43 -5.09 -6.21
C VAL A 60 15.95 -5.28 -7.64
N TYR A 61 15.92 -4.18 -8.39
CA TYR A 61 15.54 -4.20 -9.79
C TYR A 61 16.68 -4.71 -10.70
N SER A 62 16.35 -5.34 -11.82
CA SER A 62 17.31 -5.99 -12.73
C SER A 62 18.43 -5.05 -13.20
N GLY A 63 18.11 -3.78 -13.45
CA GLY A 63 19.08 -2.75 -13.81
C GLY A 63 20.15 -2.46 -12.75
N ALA A 64 19.95 -2.86 -11.49
CA ALA A 64 20.92 -2.73 -10.40
C ALA A 64 21.87 -3.93 -10.25
N VAL A 65 21.61 -5.05 -10.94
CA VAL A 65 22.41 -6.27 -10.87
C VAL A 65 23.59 -6.22 -11.83
N ASP A 66 24.80 -6.48 -11.33
CA ASP A 66 26.03 -6.59 -12.11
C ASP A 66 26.23 -8.02 -12.63
N ARG A 67 26.21 -8.99 -11.69
CA ARG A 67 26.42 -10.41 -11.98
C ARG A 67 25.75 -11.29 -10.93
N ILE A 68 25.53 -12.55 -11.29
CA ILE A 68 24.99 -13.58 -10.40
C ILE A 68 26.05 -14.68 -10.23
N ILE A 69 26.34 -15.05 -9.00
CA ILE A 69 27.35 -16.06 -8.63
C ILE A 69 26.62 -17.26 -8.01
N GLY A 70 26.72 -18.42 -8.66
CA GLY A 70 26.11 -19.67 -8.19
C GLY A 70 26.12 -20.70 -9.31
N ARG A 71 26.40 -21.96 -8.99
CA ARG A 71 26.33 -23.08 -9.94
C ARG A 71 25.58 -24.25 -9.30
N PRO A 72 24.38 -24.62 -9.80
CA PRO A 72 23.65 -23.98 -10.90
C PRO A 72 23.20 -22.54 -10.58
N PRO A 73 22.87 -21.72 -11.58
CA PRO A 73 22.25 -20.41 -11.35
C PRO A 73 20.95 -20.53 -10.55
N PRO A 74 20.60 -19.53 -9.72
CA PRO A 74 19.36 -19.54 -8.95
C PRO A 74 18.14 -19.48 -9.89
N LYS A 75 17.05 -20.09 -9.45
CA LYS A 75 15.74 -20.09 -10.11
C LYS A 75 14.75 -19.21 -9.34
N THR A 76 13.65 -18.84 -9.98
CA THR A 76 12.59 -18.08 -9.31
C THR A 76 12.13 -18.78 -8.03
N GLY A 77 12.09 -18.01 -6.94
CA GLY A 77 11.78 -18.48 -5.59
C GLY A 77 12.98 -18.96 -4.79
N ASP A 78 14.19 -19.05 -5.36
CA ASP A 78 15.37 -19.43 -4.58
C ASP A 78 15.80 -18.30 -3.64
N ILE A 79 16.27 -18.69 -2.45
CA ILE A 79 16.92 -17.77 -1.52
C ILE A 79 18.30 -17.42 -2.07
N VAL A 80 18.60 -16.13 -2.13
CA VAL A 80 19.88 -15.59 -2.59
C VAL A 80 20.41 -14.55 -1.61
N LEU A 81 21.73 -14.45 -1.52
CA LEU A 81 22.37 -13.30 -0.90
C LEU A 81 22.38 -12.14 -1.88
N VAL A 82 22.15 -10.92 -1.38
CA VAL A 82 22.43 -9.68 -2.11
C VAL A 82 23.74 -9.13 -1.58
N ALA A 83 24.68 -8.87 -2.48
CA ALA A 83 26.03 -8.46 -2.12
C ALA A 83 26.45 -7.19 -2.85
N ASP A 84 27.37 -6.43 -2.25
CA ASP A 84 28.01 -5.31 -2.92
C ASP A 84 29.05 -5.77 -3.96
N GLY A 85 29.68 -4.82 -4.66
CA GLY A 85 30.67 -5.12 -5.71
C GLY A 85 31.89 -5.91 -5.24
N THR A 86 32.17 -5.96 -3.93
CA THR A 86 33.22 -6.76 -3.30
C THR A 86 32.76 -8.15 -2.86
N GLU A 87 31.52 -8.52 -3.19
CA GLU A 87 30.86 -9.78 -2.84
C GLU A 87 30.56 -9.97 -1.34
N THR A 88 30.64 -8.87 -0.60
CA THR A 88 30.23 -8.78 0.80
C THR A 88 28.70 -8.72 0.88
N PRO A 89 28.03 -9.62 1.61
CA PRO A 89 26.58 -9.60 1.77
C PRO A 89 26.10 -8.30 2.44
N ILE A 90 24.97 -7.79 1.94
CA ILE A 90 24.23 -6.67 2.54
C ILE A 90 22.85 -7.08 3.03
N GLY A 91 22.39 -8.26 2.63
CA GLY A 91 21.09 -8.82 2.96
C GLY A 91 20.85 -10.10 2.17
N TRP A 92 19.68 -10.69 2.34
CA TRP A 92 19.20 -11.83 1.57
C TRP A 92 17.75 -11.64 1.16
N GLY A 93 17.34 -12.36 0.13
CA GLY A 93 15.99 -12.26 -0.41
C GLY A 93 15.66 -13.38 -1.37
N LEU A 94 14.51 -13.25 -2.02
CA LEU A 94 13.98 -14.26 -2.95
C LEU A 94 14.23 -13.79 -4.37
N TYR A 95 14.92 -14.62 -5.13
CA TYR A 95 15.26 -14.36 -6.51
C TYR A 95 14.08 -14.59 -7.44
N ASN A 96 13.97 -13.77 -8.49
CA ASN A 96 13.06 -13.98 -9.60
C ASN A 96 13.82 -13.68 -10.91
N SER A 97 13.89 -14.67 -11.81
CA SER A 97 14.61 -14.52 -13.09
C SER A 97 13.84 -13.77 -14.17
N VAL A 98 12.53 -13.61 -13.99
CA VAL A 98 11.61 -13.04 -15.00
C VAL A 98 11.18 -11.63 -14.61
N SER A 99 10.91 -11.40 -13.32
CA SER A 99 10.45 -10.12 -12.80
C SER A 99 11.50 -9.03 -12.99
N MET A 100 11.05 -7.79 -13.22
CA MET A 100 11.93 -6.63 -13.12
C MET A 100 12.51 -6.48 -11.71
N PHE A 101 11.82 -6.96 -10.69
CA PHE A 101 12.29 -6.99 -9.31
C PHE A 101 12.99 -8.33 -9.06
N CYS A 102 14.23 -8.39 -9.55
CA CYS A 102 15.07 -9.57 -9.58
C CYS A 102 15.32 -10.19 -8.20
N VAL A 103 15.39 -9.38 -7.13
CA VAL A 103 15.37 -9.88 -5.75
C VAL A 103 14.43 -9.04 -4.92
N ARG A 104 13.49 -9.69 -4.23
CA ARG A 104 12.75 -9.07 -3.12
C ARG A 104 13.52 -9.32 -1.84
N LEU A 105 14.11 -8.26 -1.29
CA LEU A 105 14.90 -8.30 -0.08
C LEU A 105 14.00 -8.67 1.10
N MET A 106 14.43 -9.68 1.84
CA MET A 106 13.76 -10.15 3.03
C MET A 106 14.44 -9.55 4.24
N GLN A 107 15.71 -9.82 4.50
CA GLN A 107 16.39 -9.31 5.69
C GLN A 107 17.73 -8.69 5.32
N LEU A 108 18.06 -7.56 5.92
CA LEU A 108 19.38 -6.94 5.79
C LEU A 108 20.40 -7.64 6.70
N GLU A 109 21.69 -7.56 6.35
CA GLU A 109 22.79 -8.10 7.17
C GLU A 109 22.76 -7.54 8.61
N GLU A 110 22.43 -6.26 8.76
CA GLU A 110 22.32 -5.58 10.06
C GLU A 110 21.12 -6.07 10.89
N GLU A 111 20.04 -6.51 10.24
CA GLU A 111 18.90 -7.15 10.89
C GLU A 111 19.26 -8.59 11.28
N ALA A 112 19.86 -9.35 10.38
CA ALA A 112 20.33 -10.71 10.64
C ALA A 112 21.38 -10.78 11.77
N THR A 113 22.15 -9.72 11.95
CA THR A 113 23.12 -9.62 13.06
C THR A 113 22.41 -9.46 14.41
N ARG A 114 21.29 -8.73 14.44
CA ARG A 114 20.49 -8.54 15.66
C ARG A 114 19.62 -9.75 15.96
N ASP A 115 19.08 -10.37 14.92
CA ASP A 115 18.28 -11.57 15.00
C ASP A 115 18.73 -12.61 13.96
N PRO A 116 19.66 -13.51 14.36
CA PRO A 116 20.15 -14.56 13.48
C PRO A 116 19.16 -15.70 13.22
N SER A 117 18.07 -15.88 13.99
CA SER A 117 17.17 -17.03 13.82
C SER A 117 16.39 -16.97 12.51
N CYS A 118 16.24 -15.77 11.94
CA CYS A 118 15.61 -15.57 10.64
C CYS A 118 16.61 -15.59 9.47
N ALA A 119 17.92 -15.71 9.72
CA ALA A 119 18.93 -15.60 8.67
C ALA A 119 18.82 -16.76 7.65
N LEU A 120 18.42 -16.43 6.41
CA LEU A 120 18.17 -17.41 5.34
C LEU A 120 17.07 -18.42 5.67
N ASP A 121 16.18 -18.06 6.61
CA ASP A 121 15.07 -18.90 7.06
C ASP A 121 13.75 -18.15 6.83
N MET A 122 13.03 -18.56 5.78
CA MET A 122 11.77 -17.92 5.42
C MET A 122 10.63 -18.26 6.38
N GLU A 123 10.64 -19.43 7.02
CA GLU A 123 9.53 -19.86 7.87
C GLU A 123 9.56 -19.04 9.17
N ASN A 124 10.72 -18.97 9.83
CA ASN A 124 10.92 -18.14 11.02
C ASN A 124 10.71 -16.66 10.73
N LEU A 125 11.15 -16.17 9.56
CA LEU A 125 10.94 -14.78 9.18
C LEU A 125 9.46 -14.44 8.97
N LEU A 126 8.70 -15.34 8.33
CA LEU A 126 7.26 -15.14 8.12
C LEU A 126 6.51 -15.08 9.43
N GLU A 127 6.75 -16.04 10.32
CA GLU A 127 6.15 -16.04 11.66
C GLU A 127 6.48 -14.75 12.41
N THR A 128 7.77 -14.37 12.43
CA THR A 128 8.23 -13.15 13.12
C THR A 128 7.55 -11.89 12.58
N ARG A 129 7.46 -11.74 11.25
CA ARG A 129 6.90 -10.52 10.62
C ARG A 129 5.39 -10.46 10.66
N ILE A 130 4.71 -11.60 10.51
CA ILE A 130 3.25 -11.65 10.65
C ILE A 130 2.87 -11.36 12.10
N ASN A 131 3.58 -11.91 13.09
CA ASN A 131 3.39 -11.55 14.50
C ASN A 131 3.65 -10.07 14.78
N ALA A 132 4.72 -9.49 14.23
CA ALA A 132 4.96 -8.06 14.34
C ALA A 132 3.83 -7.21 13.71
N ALA A 133 3.26 -7.66 12.59
CA ALA A 133 2.13 -7.01 11.95
C ALA A 133 0.85 -7.10 12.80
N ILE A 134 0.57 -8.25 13.42
CA ILE A 134 -0.52 -8.45 14.39
C ILE A 134 -0.36 -7.48 15.56
N GLU A 135 0.80 -7.44 16.19
CA GLU A 135 1.08 -6.57 17.34
C GLU A 135 0.95 -5.08 16.99
N LEU A 136 1.37 -4.69 15.77
CA LEU A 136 1.13 -3.33 15.28
C LEU A 136 -0.37 -3.01 15.23
N ARG A 137 -1.20 -3.90 14.65
CA ARG A 137 -2.65 -3.65 14.54
C ARG A 137 -3.34 -3.66 15.90
N ARG A 138 -2.94 -4.55 16.81
CA ARG A 138 -3.39 -4.54 18.22
C ARG A 138 -3.07 -3.22 18.90
N GLY A 139 -1.84 -2.71 18.72
CA GLY A 139 -1.41 -1.40 19.21
C GLY A 139 -2.19 -0.22 18.62
N LEU A 140 -2.75 -0.37 17.40
CA LEU A 140 -3.66 0.58 16.78
C LEU A 140 -5.12 0.43 17.22
N GLY A 141 -5.44 -0.56 18.07
CA GLY A 141 -6.79 -0.87 18.53
C GLY A 141 -7.64 -1.64 17.52
N LEU A 142 -7.00 -2.52 16.73
CA LEU A 142 -7.65 -3.35 15.71
C LEU A 142 -7.40 -4.84 16.00
N PRO A 143 -8.43 -5.70 16.01
CA PRO A 143 -9.86 -5.33 15.98
C PRO A 143 -10.31 -4.62 17.28
N SER A 144 -11.51 -4.04 17.25
CA SER A 144 -12.22 -3.50 18.42
C SER A 144 -13.72 -3.75 18.29
N ASP A 145 -14.47 -3.51 19.37
CA ASP A 145 -15.94 -3.60 19.38
C ASP A 145 -16.63 -2.75 18.29
N ALA A 146 -15.94 -1.73 17.77
CA ALA A 146 -16.46 -0.85 16.74
C ALA A 146 -15.87 -1.13 15.34
N THR A 147 -14.79 -1.91 15.22
CA THR A 147 -14.10 -2.14 13.95
C THR A 147 -13.45 -3.53 13.91
N ASN A 148 -13.92 -4.38 13.00
CA ASN A 148 -13.31 -5.68 12.70
C ASN A 148 -13.02 -5.88 11.20
N ALA A 149 -13.01 -4.78 10.44
CA ALA A 149 -12.54 -4.71 9.06
C ALA A 149 -11.25 -3.88 8.99
N TYR A 150 -10.11 -4.53 8.68
CA TYR A 150 -8.80 -3.88 8.67
C TYR A 150 -7.77 -4.63 7.85
N ARG A 151 -6.67 -3.96 7.50
CA ARG A 151 -5.51 -4.59 6.87
C ARG A 151 -4.57 -5.15 7.93
N LEU A 152 -4.35 -6.46 7.92
CA LEU A 152 -3.40 -7.12 8.81
C LEU A 152 -1.97 -7.04 8.29
N VAL A 153 -1.75 -7.26 6.98
CA VAL A 153 -0.41 -7.17 6.35
C VAL A 153 -0.49 -6.28 5.12
N ASN A 154 0.42 -5.32 5.00
CA ASN A 154 0.48 -4.33 3.94
C ASN A 154 1.82 -4.36 3.17
N SER A 155 2.16 -5.51 2.60
CA SER A 155 3.27 -5.68 1.65
C SER A 155 4.59 -5.11 2.19
N GLU A 156 5.22 -4.18 1.47
CA GLU A 156 6.48 -3.53 1.86
C GLU A 156 6.38 -2.80 3.21
N GLY A 157 5.20 -2.25 3.55
CA GLY A 157 4.96 -1.58 4.83
C GLY A 157 5.16 -2.47 6.05
N ASP A 158 4.93 -3.77 5.88
CA ASP A 158 5.18 -4.81 6.89
C ASP A 158 6.38 -5.70 6.50
N ARG A 159 7.20 -5.23 5.54
CA ARG A 159 8.41 -5.90 5.05
C ARG A 159 8.14 -7.29 4.46
N LEU A 160 6.95 -7.54 3.93
CA LEU A 160 6.57 -8.77 3.24
C LEU A 160 6.14 -8.44 1.81
N SER A 161 7.09 -7.91 1.02
CA SER A 161 6.85 -7.37 -0.33
C SER A 161 6.08 -8.34 -1.22
N GLY A 162 4.87 -7.96 -1.59
CA GLY A 162 3.96 -8.74 -2.44
C GLY A 162 2.85 -9.49 -1.69
N LEU A 163 2.86 -9.51 -0.35
CA LEU A 163 1.83 -10.13 0.50
C LEU A 163 0.92 -9.05 1.10
N ILE A 164 -0.39 -9.18 0.86
CA ILE A 164 -1.42 -8.40 1.53
C ILE A 164 -2.37 -9.35 2.24
N VAL A 165 -2.77 -9.00 3.46
CA VAL A 165 -3.80 -9.72 4.21
C VAL A 165 -4.80 -8.71 4.75
N ASP A 166 -6.05 -8.80 4.31
CA ASP A 166 -7.17 -8.03 4.86
C ASP A 166 -8.02 -8.95 5.74
N VAL A 167 -8.46 -8.46 6.89
CA VAL A 167 -9.33 -9.17 7.84
C VAL A 167 -10.71 -8.54 7.82
N PHE A 168 -11.73 -9.38 7.67
CA PHE A 168 -13.15 -9.02 7.59
C PHE A 168 -13.96 -9.91 8.54
N GLY A 169 -14.04 -9.51 9.81
CA GLY A 169 -14.62 -10.35 10.85
C GLY A 169 -13.72 -11.56 11.10
N ASP A 170 -14.23 -12.76 10.86
CA ASP A 170 -13.51 -14.03 11.01
C ASP A 170 -12.92 -14.58 9.70
N LEU A 171 -12.95 -13.76 8.64
CA LEU A 171 -12.38 -14.08 7.34
C LEU A 171 -11.10 -13.28 7.09
N ALA A 172 -10.02 -13.97 6.77
CA ALA A 172 -8.82 -13.37 6.19
C ALA A 172 -8.81 -13.53 4.67
N VAL A 173 -8.66 -12.42 3.94
CA VAL A 173 -8.45 -12.41 2.49
C VAL A 173 -6.98 -12.15 2.21
N VAL A 174 -6.29 -13.15 1.68
CA VAL A 174 -4.86 -13.07 1.35
C VAL A 174 -4.71 -12.77 -0.12
N ALA A 175 -4.08 -11.64 -0.44
CA ALA A 175 -3.74 -11.28 -1.81
C ALA A 175 -2.23 -11.41 -2.05
N SER A 176 -1.89 -12.19 -3.06
CA SER A 176 -0.51 -12.43 -3.48
C SER A 176 -0.22 -11.67 -4.78
N SER A 177 0.96 -11.06 -4.85
CA SER A 177 1.43 -10.32 -6.01
C SER A 177 2.93 -10.53 -6.30
N ALA A 178 3.53 -11.54 -5.66
CA ALA A 178 4.91 -11.95 -5.88
C ALA A 178 5.03 -13.48 -5.89
N ALA A 179 5.91 -14.02 -6.74
CA ALA A 179 6.05 -15.47 -6.90
C ALA A 179 6.43 -16.20 -5.60
N TRP A 180 7.20 -15.55 -4.72
CA TRP A 180 7.56 -16.16 -3.43
C TRP A 180 6.34 -16.36 -2.53
N VAL A 181 5.33 -15.48 -2.59
CA VAL A 181 4.13 -15.59 -1.74
C VAL A 181 3.37 -16.86 -2.08
N GLU A 182 3.26 -17.19 -3.37
CA GLU A 182 2.68 -18.45 -3.84
C GLU A 182 3.54 -19.66 -3.43
N LYS A 183 4.87 -19.55 -3.52
CA LYS A 183 5.79 -20.62 -3.08
C LYS A 183 5.63 -20.96 -1.59
N TYR A 184 5.42 -19.95 -0.75
CA TYR A 184 5.29 -20.09 0.71
C TYR A 184 3.83 -20.02 1.18
N LYS A 185 2.87 -20.33 0.30
CA LYS A 185 1.43 -20.24 0.57
C LYS A 185 1.03 -20.99 1.84
N SER A 186 1.43 -22.24 1.99
CA SER A 186 1.07 -23.07 3.15
C SER A 186 1.60 -22.50 4.47
N GLN A 187 2.79 -21.91 4.48
CA GLN A 187 3.36 -21.28 5.67
C GLN A 187 2.63 -19.97 6.01
N VAL A 188 2.27 -19.17 5.01
CA VAL A 188 1.45 -17.97 5.21
C VAL A 188 0.07 -18.35 5.76
N GLU A 189 -0.59 -19.35 5.18
CA GLU A 189 -1.88 -19.87 5.65
C GLU A 189 -1.76 -20.38 7.09
N ALA A 190 -0.72 -21.13 7.43
CA ALA A 190 -0.50 -21.62 8.80
C ALA A 190 -0.34 -20.48 9.82
N CYS A 191 0.42 -19.43 9.48
CA CYS A 191 0.57 -18.27 10.35
C CYS A 191 -0.77 -17.54 10.56
N ILE A 192 -1.57 -17.40 9.51
CA ILE A 192 -2.87 -16.71 9.57
C ILE A 192 -3.92 -17.55 10.31
N SER A 193 -3.94 -18.87 10.10
CA SER A 193 -4.81 -19.80 10.81
C SER A 193 -4.51 -19.91 12.30
N GLY A 194 -3.32 -19.49 12.74
CA GLY A 194 -2.96 -19.41 14.16
C GLY A 194 -3.56 -18.19 14.89
N ILE A 195 -4.29 -17.32 14.19
CA ILE A 195 -4.95 -16.16 14.77
C ILE A 195 -6.34 -16.59 15.25
N ASP A 196 -6.58 -16.54 16.57
CA ASP A 196 -7.79 -17.07 17.22
C ASP A 196 -9.12 -16.56 16.61
N GLU A 197 -9.14 -15.33 16.10
CA GLU A 197 -10.34 -14.73 15.52
C GLU A 197 -10.63 -15.16 14.07
N ILE A 198 -9.71 -15.86 13.39
CA ILE A 198 -9.81 -16.20 11.96
C ILE A 198 -10.24 -17.65 11.76
N ASN A 199 -11.46 -17.84 11.26
CA ASN A 199 -12.03 -19.15 10.93
C ASN A 199 -11.86 -19.52 9.44
N HIS A 200 -11.73 -18.51 8.58
CA HIS A 200 -11.75 -18.68 7.14
C HIS A 200 -10.58 -17.94 6.50
N ILE A 201 -9.94 -18.58 5.51
CA ILE A 201 -8.91 -17.96 4.67
C ILE A 201 -9.35 -18.06 3.22
N HIS A 202 -9.38 -16.91 2.55
CA HIS A 202 -9.63 -16.80 1.12
C HIS A 202 -8.39 -16.27 0.41
N TRP A 203 -7.77 -17.14 -0.41
CA TRP A 203 -6.58 -16.79 -1.19
C TRP A 203 -6.96 -16.23 -2.55
N ARG A 204 -6.55 -15.00 -2.86
CA ARG A 204 -6.89 -14.26 -4.08
C ARG A 204 -5.63 -13.79 -4.81
N PRO A 205 -5.11 -14.58 -5.76
CA PRO A 205 -3.90 -14.22 -6.48
C PRO A 205 -4.13 -13.05 -7.43
N SER A 206 -3.17 -12.11 -7.48
CA SER A 206 -3.18 -11.01 -8.46
C SER A 206 -2.65 -11.51 -9.80
N ILE A 207 -3.51 -12.21 -10.56
CA ILE A 207 -3.14 -12.98 -11.76
C ILE A 207 -2.31 -12.15 -12.76
N GLU A 208 -2.69 -10.91 -13.03
CA GLU A 208 -1.96 -10.04 -13.97
C GLU A 208 -0.54 -9.73 -13.50
N ILE A 209 -0.36 -9.47 -12.20
CA ILE A 209 0.96 -9.16 -11.62
C ILE A 209 1.81 -10.43 -11.55
N LEU A 210 1.20 -11.56 -11.20
CA LEU A 210 1.92 -12.84 -11.09
C LEU A 210 2.40 -13.36 -12.45
N LYS A 211 1.70 -13.04 -13.55
CA LYS A 211 2.22 -13.26 -14.91
C LYS A 211 3.51 -12.47 -15.18
N GLU A 212 3.62 -11.24 -14.68
CA GLU A 212 4.86 -10.45 -14.77
C GLU A 212 5.98 -11.01 -13.87
N GLU A 213 5.63 -11.76 -12.83
CA GLU A 213 6.55 -12.52 -11.98
C GLU A 213 6.92 -13.90 -12.58
N GLY A 214 6.42 -14.23 -13.77
CA GLY A 214 6.73 -15.48 -14.49
C GLY A 214 5.88 -16.69 -14.07
N MET A 215 4.73 -16.48 -13.44
CA MET A 215 3.80 -17.54 -13.04
C MET A 215 2.76 -17.79 -14.13
N ASP A 216 2.49 -19.06 -14.42
CA ASP A 216 1.46 -19.45 -15.38
C ASP A 216 0.07 -19.40 -14.77
N ALA A 217 -0.92 -18.89 -15.52
CA ALA A 217 -2.29 -18.73 -15.02
C ALA A 217 -2.95 -20.07 -14.65
N SER A 218 -2.47 -21.20 -15.20
CA SER A 218 -2.92 -22.55 -14.83
C SER A 218 -2.57 -22.91 -13.39
N ASP A 219 -1.46 -22.40 -12.89
CA ASP A 219 -0.90 -22.70 -11.58
C ASP A 219 -1.55 -21.83 -10.50
N LEU A 220 -2.21 -20.76 -10.92
CA LEU A 220 -2.90 -19.77 -10.08
C LEU A 220 -4.40 -20.07 -9.92
N LYS A 221 -4.87 -21.25 -10.35
CA LYS A 221 -6.29 -21.60 -10.23
C LYS A 221 -6.73 -21.53 -8.77
N GLU A 222 -7.75 -20.71 -8.54
CA GLU A 222 -8.42 -20.55 -7.25
C GLU A 222 -9.02 -21.90 -6.83
N LEU A 223 -8.32 -22.63 -5.96
CA LEU A 223 -8.95 -23.62 -5.11
C LEU A 223 -9.69 -22.82 -4.03
N HIS A 224 -10.91 -22.39 -4.34
CA HIS A 224 -11.80 -21.92 -3.28
C HIS A 224 -12.06 -23.11 -2.36
N PRO A 225 -11.73 -23.02 -1.06
CA PRO A 225 -12.36 -23.92 -0.10
C PRO A 225 -13.86 -23.68 -0.24
N SER A 226 -14.63 -24.74 -0.50
CA SER A 226 -16.10 -24.71 -0.62
C SER A 226 -16.82 -24.20 0.65
N THR A 227 -16.05 -23.84 1.68
CA THR A 227 -16.47 -23.43 3.02
C THR A 227 -16.38 -21.92 3.27
N CYS A 228 -15.81 -21.10 2.38
CA CYS A 228 -15.76 -19.65 2.58
C CYS A 228 -17.14 -19.00 2.30
N PRO A 229 -17.65 -18.15 3.20
CA PRO A 229 -18.90 -17.46 2.98
C PRO A 229 -18.77 -16.44 1.82
N GLN A 230 -19.69 -16.47 0.86
CA GLN A 230 -19.70 -15.51 -0.26
C GLN A 230 -19.93 -14.06 0.19
N ARG A 231 -20.61 -13.88 1.32
CA ARG A 231 -20.81 -12.59 1.98
C ARG A 231 -20.40 -12.67 3.43
N THR A 232 -19.66 -11.67 3.89
CA THR A 232 -19.33 -11.50 5.31
C THR A 232 -19.87 -10.17 5.81
N LYS A 233 -20.37 -10.15 7.05
CA LYS A 233 -20.81 -8.92 7.72
C LYS A 233 -19.69 -8.45 8.64
N VAL A 234 -19.28 -7.21 8.47
CA VAL A 234 -18.26 -6.58 9.29
C VAL A 234 -18.76 -5.29 9.91
N LEU A 235 -17.98 -4.76 10.83
CA LEU A 235 -18.16 -3.48 11.46
C LEU A 235 -16.95 -2.59 11.17
N GLU A 236 -17.19 -1.34 10.82
CA GLU A 236 -16.16 -0.31 10.74
C GLU A 236 -16.69 0.98 11.36
N ASN A 237 -15.98 1.53 12.34
CA ASN A 237 -16.38 2.74 13.05
C ASN A 237 -17.82 2.66 13.60
N GLY A 238 -18.28 1.47 13.98
CA GLY A 238 -19.64 1.19 14.45
C GLY A 238 -20.71 1.31 13.35
N ILE A 239 -20.37 1.09 12.09
CA ILE A 239 -21.29 0.93 10.95
C ILE A 239 -21.13 -0.48 10.42
N SER A 240 -22.25 -1.18 10.21
CA SER A 240 -22.26 -2.53 9.65
C SER A 240 -22.12 -2.50 8.12
N TYR A 241 -21.31 -3.39 7.57
CA TYR A 241 -21.14 -3.56 6.13
C TYR A 241 -21.29 -5.04 5.75
N SER A 242 -22.08 -5.32 4.72
CA SER A 242 -22.02 -6.54 3.91
C SER A 242 -20.87 -6.38 2.92
N ILE A 243 -19.95 -7.34 2.92
CA ILE A 243 -18.82 -7.42 1.98
C ILE A 243 -19.06 -8.61 1.06
N SER A 244 -18.88 -8.39 -0.24
CA SER A 244 -18.85 -9.45 -1.25
C SER A 244 -17.42 -9.71 -1.71
N LEU A 245 -17.01 -10.98 -1.69
CA LEU A 245 -15.67 -11.40 -2.11
C LEU A 245 -15.50 -11.39 -3.65
N GLU A 246 -16.61 -11.38 -4.39
CA GLU A 246 -16.63 -11.23 -5.85
C GLU A 246 -16.38 -9.78 -6.32
N GLY A 247 -16.26 -8.83 -5.39
CA GLY A 247 -16.05 -7.41 -5.66
C GLY A 247 -14.62 -7.02 -6.08
N GLN A 248 -14.41 -5.71 -6.32
CA GLN A 248 -13.08 -5.14 -6.59
C GLN A 248 -12.14 -5.24 -5.37
N LYS A 249 -10.82 -5.23 -5.62
CA LYS A 249 -9.76 -5.40 -4.60
C LYS A 249 -9.92 -6.72 -3.82
N THR A 250 -9.95 -6.68 -2.49
CA THR A 250 -10.17 -7.83 -1.59
C THR A 250 -11.63 -7.94 -1.14
N GLY A 251 -12.51 -7.04 -1.61
CA GLY A 251 -13.94 -6.98 -1.29
C GLY A 251 -14.37 -5.68 -0.60
N PHE A 252 -13.47 -5.00 0.14
CA PHE A 252 -13.77 -3.75 0.85
C PHE A 252 -12.54 -2.82 0.96
N TYR A 253 -12.78 -1.52 0.95
CA TYR A 253 -11.72 -0.49 0.94
C TYR A 253 -11.42 -0.03 2.38
N ALA A 254 -10.67 -0.83 3.13
CA ALA A 254 -10.26 -0.50 4.50
C ALA A 254 -9.34 0.74 4.57
N ASP A 255 -8.62 1.05 3.48
CA ASP A 255 -7.73 2.20 3.36
C ASP A 255 -8.42 3.57 3.54
N GLN A 256 -9.73 3.65 3.34
CA GLN A 256 -10.51 4.88 3.49
C GLN A 256 -11.16 5.03 4.89
N ARG A 257 -10.94 4.10 5.83
CA ARG A 257 -11.61 4.06 7.15
C ARG A 257 -11.61 5.40 7.89
N GLU A 258 -10.46 6.03 8.04
CA GLU A 258 -10.31 7.29 8.80
C GLU A 258 -10.86 8.48 8.01
N ASN A 259 -10.84 8.42 6.67
CA ASN A 259 -11.42 9.46 5.82
C ASN A 259 -12.95 9.42 5.89
N ARG A 260 -13.54 8.22 5.87
CA ARG A 260 -14.96 7.97 6.13
C ARG A 260 -15.37 8.43 7.52
N LYS A 261 -14.62 8.05 8.56
CA LYS A 261 -14.84 8.50 9.94
C LYS A 261 -14.83 10.02 10.04
N PHE A 262 -13.85 10.67 9.42
CA PHE A 262 -13.74 12.13 9.44
C PHE A 262 -14.93 12.80 8.75
N LEU A 263 -15.42 12.26 7.63
CA LEU A 263 -16.63 12.77 6.97
C LEU A 263 -17.82 12.83 7.94
N SER A 264 -18.03 11.79 8.76
CA SER A 264 -19.13 11.78 9.74
C SER A 264 -19.11 12.99 10.70
N THR A 265 -17.92 13.49 11.05
CA THR A 265 -17.76 14.62 11.97
C THR A 265 -18.17 15.97 11.36
N ILE A 266 -18.26 16.04 10.03
CA ILE A 266 -18.57 17.26 9.28
C ILE A 266 -19.89 17.18 8.51
N SER A 267 -20.71 16.15 8.73
CA SER A 267 -21.94 15.91 7.96
C SER A 267 -23.23 16.44 8.61
N ARG A 268 -23.22 16.77 9.90
CA ARG A 268 -24.44 17.13 10.64
C ARG A 268 -25.25 18.26 9.96
N GLY A 269 -26.51 17.98 9.64
CA GLY A 269 -27.46 18.93 9.05
C GLY A 269 -27.15 19.33 7.61
N ARG A 270 -26.24 18.63 6.92
CA ARG A 270 -25.79 18.97 5.56
C ARG A 270 -26.43 18.10 4.50
N LYS A 271 -26.62 18.66 3.30
CA LYS A 271 -26.91 17.92 2.07
C LYS A 271 -25.59 17.41 1.48
N VAL A 272 -25.43 16.09 1.39
CA VAL A 272 -24.17 15.41 1.03
C VAL A 272 -24.29 14.69 -0.31
N LEU A 273 -23.28 14.81 -1.17
CA LEU A 273 -23.16 14.09 -2.44
C LEU A 273 -21.93 13.18 -2.40
N ASP A 274 -22.11 11.90 -2.67
CA ASP A 274 -21.06 10.88 -2.74
C ASP A 274 -20.93 10.37 -4.18
N ILE A 275 -19.95 10.88 -4.93
CA ILE A 275 -19.67 10.50 -6.32
C ILE A 275 -18.70 9.33 -6.37
N CYS A 276 -19.05 8.31 -7.14
CA CYS A 276 -18.40 7.00 -7.16
C CYS A 276 -18.54 6.30 -5.80
N CYS A 277 -19.77 6.28 -5.27
CA CYS A 277 -20.06 5.85 -3.90
C CYS A 277 -19.85 4.36 -3.62
N TYR A 278 -19.69 3.53 -4.67
CA TYR A 278 -19.53 2.08 -4.56
C TYR A 278 -20.61 1.46 -3.64
N SER A 279 -20.20 0.77 -2.57
CA SER A 279 -21.08 0.13 -1.57
C SER A 279 -21.58 1.08 -0.47
N GLY A 280 -21.48 2.40 -0.69
CA GLY A 280 -22.03 3.44 0.17
C GLY A 280 -21.14 3.84 1.35
N GLY A 281 -19.84 3.58 1.29
CA GLY A 281 -18.92 3.82 2.42
C GLY A 281 -19.01 5.23 3.02
N PHE A 282 -18.85 6.26 2.19
CA PHE A 282 -18.96 7.65 2.63
C PHE A 282 -20.41 8.05 2.92
N ALA A 283 -21.37 7.65 2.09
CA ALA A 283 -22.80 7.86 2.32
C ALA A 283 -23.27 7.38 3.71
N LEU A 284 -22.90 6.16 4.14
CA LEU A 284 -23.26 5.60 5.45
C LEU A 284 -22.62 6.37 6.60
N ASN A 285 -21.36 6.82 6.44
CA ASN A 285 -20.70 7.65 7.44
C ASN A 285 -21.30 9.05 7.53
N ALA A 286 -21.71 9.64 6.41
CA ALA A 286 -22.44 10.89 6.40
C ALA A 286 -23.80 10.75 7.12
N ALA A 287 -24.50 9.65 6.90
CA ALA A 287 -25.77 9.35 7.57
C ALA A 287 -25.58 9.22 9.09
N LYS A 288 -24.58 8.44 9.52
CA LYS A 288 -24.19 8.33 10.94
C LYS A 288 -23.81 9.68 11.55
N GLY A 289 -23.18 10.57 10.76
CA GLY A 289 -22.86 11.94 11.12
C GLY A 289 -24.05 12.90 11.21
N GLY A 290 -25.26 12.44 10.90
CA GLY A 290 -26.48 13.24 10.96
C GLY A 290 -26.68 14.14 9.73
N ALA A 291 -26.25 13.71 8.54
CA ALA A 291 -26.58 14.39 7.29
C ALA A 291 -28.11 14.55 7.13
N MET A 292 -28.51 15.69 6.57
CA MET A 292 -29.92 16.00 6.31
C MET A 292 -30.45 15.18 5.13
N SER A 293 -29.67 15.07 4.07
CA SER A 293 -29.95 14.22 2.91
C SER A 293 -28.66 13.84 2.21
N ILE A 294 -28.65 12.67 1.59
CA ILE A 294 -27.49 12.07 0.94
C ILE A 294 -27.89 11.61 -0.46
N THR A 295 -27.03 11.89 -1.43
CA THR A 295 -27.13 11.35 -2.79
C THR A 295 -25.86 10.56 -3.08
N GLY A 296 -25.97 9.27 -3.36
CA GLY A 296 -24.88 8.43 -3.85
C GLY A 296 -25.02 8.17 -5.34
N VAL A 297 -23.93 8.29 -6.10
CA VAL A 297 -23.91 8.07 -7.55
C VAL A 297 -22.83 7.06 -7.89
N ASP A 298 -23.19 6.02 -8.64
CA ASP A 298 -22.24 5.02 -9.16
C ASP A 298 -22.74 4.41 -10.48
N THR A 299 -21.85 3.95 -11.34
CA THR A 299 -22.24 3.30 -12.60
C THR A 299 -22.55 1.80 -12.41
N SER A 300 -22.01 1.20 -11.35
CA SER A 300 -22.11 -0.22 -11.04
C SER A 300 -23.40 -0.54 -10.30
N LEU A 301 -24.34 -1.19 -11.00
CA LEU A 301 -25.57 -1.68 -10.36
C LEU A 301 -25.28 -2.65 -9.19
N PRO A 302 -24.38 -3.64 -9.31
CA PRO A 302 -24.04 -4.51 -8.16
C PRO A 302 -23.52 -3.74 -6.94
N ALA A 303 -22.76 -2.65 -7.14
CA ALA A 303 -22.29 -1.83 -6.04
C ALA A 303 -23.44 -1.07 -5.37
N LEU A 304 -24.37 -0.53 -6.15
CA LEU A 304 -25.56 0.15 -5.63
C LEU A 304 -26.51 -0.79 -4.89
N GLU A 305 -26.67 -2.04 -5.36
CA GLU A 305 -27.43 -3.04 -4.60
C GLU A 305 -26.77 -3.36 -3.26
N LEU A 306 -25.45 -3.52 -3.24
CA LEU A 306 -24.71 -3.69 -1.98
C LEU A 306 -24.83 -2.46 -1.07
N ALA A 307 -24.85 -1.25 -1.63
CA ALA A 307 -25.10 -0.02 -0.87
C ALA A 307 -26.51 -0.02 -0.25
N ARG A 308 -27.54 -0.47 -0.97
CA ARG A 308 -28.91 -0.61 -0.43
C ARG A 308 -28.96 -1.62 0.72
N GLU A 309 -28.31 -2.76 0.56
CA GLU A 309 -28.16 -3.75 1.63
C GLU A 309 -27.51 -3.11 2.87
N ASN A 310 -26.42 -2.36 2.69
CA ASN A 310 -25.72 -1.71 3.80
C ASN A 310 -26.55 -0.61 4.48
N ILE A 311 -27.34 0.16 3.72
CA ILE A 311 -28.27 1.15 4.28
C ILE A 311 -29.30 0.45 5.17
N ALA A 312 -29.91 -0.63 4.68
CA ALA A 312 -30.87 -1.43 5.44
C ALA A 312 -30.25 -2.06 6.70
N LEU A 313 -29.02 -2.57 6.59
CA LEU A 313 -28.28 -3.18 7.71
C LEU A 313 -28.02 -2.21 8.88
N ASN A 314 -28.03 -0.90 8.63
CA ASN A 314 -27.80 0.12 9.64
C ASN A 314 -29.09 0.83 10.09
N TYR A 315 -30.26 0.31 9.70
CA TYR A 315 -31.57 0.89 10.03
C TYR A 315 -31.68 2.39 9.69
N LEU A 316 -30.99 2.80 8.62
CA LEU A 316 -31.02 4.17 8.16
C LEU A 316 -32.30 4.44 7.37
N ASP A 317 -32.83 5.65 7.55
CA ASP A 317 -34.03 6.11 6.85
C ASP A 317 -33.77 6.17 5.33
N PRO A 318 -34.42 5.32 4.53
CA PRO A 318 -34.20 5.28 3.09
C PRO A 318 -34.67 6.56 2.40
N GLU A 319 -35.57 7.35 3.00
CA GLU A 319 -36.01 8.63 2.41
C GLU A 319 -34.90 9.69 2.43
N LYS A 320 -33.91 9.54 3.32
CA LYS A 320 -32.77 10.46 3.41
C LYS A 320 -31.64 10.12 2.45
N ILE A 321 -31.64 8.93 1.85
CA ILE A 321 -30.53 8.44 1.02
C ILE A 321 -31.06 8.04 -0.36
N SER A 322 -30.69 8.82 -1.38
CA SER A 322 -30.98 8.50 -2.78
C SER A 322 -29.74 7.89 -3.45
N LEU A 323 -29.91 6.73 -4.09
CA LEU A 323 -28.86 6.05 -4.85
C LEU A 323 -29.20 6.05 -6.34
N LEU A 324 -28.31 6.63 -7.15
CA LEU A 324 -28.52 6.86 -8.57
C LEU A 324 -27.48 6.12 -9.41
N ARG A 325 -27.97 5.39 -10.42
CA ARG A 325 -27.11 4.72 -11.39
C ARG A 325 -26.85 5.63 -12.59
N GLU A 326 -25.74 6.36 -12.56
CA GLU A 326 -25.41 7.35 -13.58
C GLU A 326 -23.88 7.55 -13.69
N ASP A 327 -23.39 8.02 -14.84
CA ASP A 327 -22.01 8.49 -14.94
C ASP A 327 -21.80 9.74 -14.09
N ALA A 328 -20.64 9.82 -13.43
CA ALA A 328 -20.30 10.93 -12.54
C ALA A 328 -20.32 12.30 -13.25
N ASN A 329 -19.81 12.39 -14.48
CA ASN A 329 -19.78 13.66 -15.21
C ASN A 329 -21.18 14.03 -15.72
N GLU A 330 -21.95 13.06 -16.21
CA GLU A 330 -23.33 13.28 -16.67
C GLU A 330 -24.22 13.78 -15.53
N PHE A 331 -24.19 13.08 -14.39
CA PHE A 331 -24.93 13.49 -13.20
C PHE A 331 -24.59 14.92 -12.78
N MET A 332 -23.30 15.25 -12.65
CA MET A 332 -22.87 16.59 -12.22
C MET A 332 -23.25 17.68 -13.24
N LYS A 333 -23.18 17.41 -14.55
CA LYS A 333 -23.66 18.34 -15.59
C LYS A 333 -25.17 18.55 -15.52
N GLY A 334 -25.93 17.48 -15.30
CA GLY A 334 -27.38 17.56 -15.09
C GLY A 334 -27.75 18.33 -13.83
N ALA A 335 -27.01 18.12 -12.74
CA ALA A 335 -27.19 18.89 -11.52
C ALA A 335 -26.90 20.39 -11.73
N LEU A 336 -25.86 20.73 -12.49
CA LEU A 336 -25.57 22.11 -12.88
C LEU A 336 -26.70 22.74 -13.70
N SER A 337 -27.26 22.02 -14.68
CA SER A 337 -28.37 22.56 -15.49
C SER A 337 -29.65 22.75 -14.69
N ARG A 338 -29.86 21.96 -13.64
CA ARG A 338 -30.96 22.10 -12.67
C ARG A 338 -30.67 23.08 -11.53
N ASN A 339 -29.49 23.72 -11.53
CA ASN A 339 -29.03 24.63 -10.48
C ASN A 339 -29.03 23.97 -9.07
N GLU A 340 -28.77 22.67 -9.01
CA GLU A 340 -28.65 21.94 -7.77
C GLU A 340 -27.27 22.13 -7.13
N SER A 341 -27.24 22.11 -5.79
CA SER A 341 -26.00 22.21 -5.04
C SER A 341 -26.05 21.43 -3.74
N TRP A 342 -24.86 21.09 -3.24
CA TRP A 342 -24.64 20.34 -1.99
C TRP A 342 -23.69 21.08 -1.06
N ASP A 343 -23.84 20.86 0.24
CA ASP A 343 -22.98 21.45 1.27
C ASP A 343 -21.64 20.71 1.39
N VAL A 344 -21.65 19.39 1.14
CA VAL A 344 -20.46 18.53 1.09
C VAL A 344 -20.54 17.65 -0.15
N VAL A 345 -19.47 17.66 -0.95
CA VAL A 345 -19.30 16.75 -2.10
C VAL A 345 -18.09 15.87 -1.85
N ILE A 346 -18.23 14.57 -2.10
CA ILE A 346 -17.15 13.59 -2.07
C ILE A 346 -16.92 13.10 -3.49
N ILE A 347 -15.65 12.97 -3.89
CA ILE A 347 -15.25 12.27 -5.11
C ILE A 347 -14.17 11.26 -4.76
N ASP A 348 -14.47 9.98 -4.94
CA ASP A 348 -13.48 8.90 -4.84
C ASP A 348 -13.47 8.06 -6.11
N PRO A 349 -12.92 8.58 -7.22
CA PRO A 349 -12.97 7.88 -8.49
C PRO A 349 -12.06 6.65 -8.47
N PRO A 350 -12.34 5.63 -9.30
CA PRO A 350 -11.38 4.55 -9.53
C PRO A 350 -10.05 5.11 -10.06
N LYS A 351 -9.02 4.27 -10.16
CA LYS A 351 -7.73 4.68 -10.74
C LYS A 351 -7.91 5.20 -12.18
N LEU A 352 -8.02 6.53 -12.34
CA LEU A 352 -8.17 7.19 -13.64
C LEU A 352 -6.87 7.19 -14.45
N ALA A 353 -5.73 6.94 -13.80
CA ALA A 353 -4.49 6.61 -14.46
C ALA A 353 -4.40 5.09 -14.61
N PRO A 354 -4.46 4.51 -15.83
CA PRO A 354 -4.30 3.08 -16.01
C PRO A 354 -2.91 2.64 -15.55
N SER A 355 -2.84 1.48 -14.88
CA SER A 355 -1.60 0.74 -14.67
C SER A 355 -1.18 0.08 -15.99
N ARG A 356 -0.71 0.87 -16.97
CA ARG A 356 -0.01 0.32 -18.12
C ARG A 356 1.48 0.29 -17.82
N LYS A 357 2.02 -0.94 -17.81
CA LYS A 357 3.42 -1.37 -17.83
C LYS A 357 4.36 -0.60 -16.89
N ILE A 358 4.95 -1.33 -15.95
CA ILE A 358 6.06 -0.95 -15.08
C ILE A 358 6.81 0.28 -15.61
N LEU A 359 6.49 1.42 -14.99
CA LEU A 359 7.04 2.74 -15.30
C LEU A 359 8.36 2.96 -14.57
N ALA A 360 9.23 1.96 -14.64
CA ALA A 360 10.64 2.08 -14.37
C ALA A 360 11.36 2.02 -15.72
N ILE A 361 11.50 3.17 -16.40
CA ILE A 361 12.73 3.63 -17.11
C ILE A 361 12.49 4.78 -18.11
N LEU A 362 11.28 5.09 -18.59
CA LEU A 362 11.10 6.23 -19.51
C LEU A 362 10.35 7.39 -18.86
N MET A 363 11.11 8.42 -18.43
CA MET A 363 10.59 9.71 -17.95
C MET A 363 9.45 10.21 -18.85
N TYR A 364 9.62 10.15 -20.17
CA TYR A 364 8.67 10.65 -21.16
C TYR A 364 7.29 9.98 -21.14
N GLU A 365 7.20 8.65 -21.01
CA GLU A 365 5.91 7.95 -20.93
C GLU A 365 5.20 8.20 -19.59
N LYS A 366 5.98 8.36 -18.50
CA LYS A 366 5.46 8.74 -17.17
C LYS A 366 4.74 10.08 -17.25
N TYR A 367 5.35 11.05 -17.92
CA TYR A 367 4.78 12.39 -18.07
C TYR A 367 3.48 12.37 -18.88
N ALA A 368 3.41 11.66 -20.01
CA ALA A 368 2.20 11.63 -20.84
C ALA A 368 0.99 11.00 -20.12
N VAL A 369 1.20 9.90 -19.39
CA VAL A 369 0.14 9.24 -18.60
C VAL A 369 -0.32 10.14 -17.45
N LEU A 370 0.62 10.79 -16.75
CA LEU A 370 0.29 11.75 -15.70
C LEU A 370 -0.48 12.96 -16.23
N GLN A 371 -0.17 13.46 -17.43
CA GLN A 371 -0.88 14.59 -18.04
C GLN A 371 -2.34 14.24 -18.40
N SER A 372 -2.55 13.08 -19.03
CA SER A 372 -3.91 12.60 -19.37
C SER A 372 -4.75 12.37 -18.10
N ALA A 373 -4.19 11.67 -17.10
CA ALA A 373 -4.84 11.48 -15.81
C ALA A 373 -5.13 12.81 -15.09
N SER A 374 -4.19 13.75 -15.13
CA SER A 374 -4.38 15.10 -14.57
C SER A 374 -5.52 15.85 -15.25
N GLY A 375 -5.69 15.70 -16.57
CA GLY A 375 -6.83 16.26 -17.31
C GLY A 375 -8.17 15.74 -16.82
N MET A 376 -8.30 14.43 -16.63
CA MET A 376 -9.52 13.80 -16.12
C MET A 376 -9.83 14.23 -14.67
N TYR A 377 -8.82 14.17 -13.78
CA TYR A 377 -8.97 14.65 -12.40
C TYR A 377 -9.35 16.14 -12.36
N ARG A 378 -8.76 16.97 -13.22
CA ARG A 378 -9.08 18.40 -13.30
C ARG A 378 -10.52 18.65 -13.74
N ASN A 379 -11.00 17.93 -14.76
CA ASN A 379 -12.38 18.06 -15.23
C ASN A 379 -13.39 17.64 -14.15
N LEU A 380 -13.19 16.45 -13.58
CA LEU A 380 -14.08 15.88 -12.57
C LEU A 380 -14.18 16.80 -11.33
N ASN A 381 -13.04 17.26 -10.82
CA ASN A 381 -13.00 18.17 -9.68
C ASN A 381 -13.60 19.55 -10.01
N SER A 382 -13.45 20.06 -11.24
CA SER A 382 -14.06 21.33 -11.63
C SER A 382 -15.59 21.26 -11.60
N LEU A 383 -16.18 20.18 -12.13
CA LEU A 383 -17.63 19.97 -12.07
C LEU A 383 -18.12 19.90 -10.63
N ALA A 384 -17.43 19.13 -9.78
CA ALA A 384 -17.75 19.02 -8.37
C ALA A 384 -17.66 20.37 -7.62
N MET A 385 -16.65 21.18 -7.91
CA MET A 385 -16.51 22.53 -7.34
C MET A 385 -17.64 23.47 -7.77
N GLN A 386 -18.20 23.30 -8.97
CA GLN A 386 -19.32 24.12 -9.44
C GLN A 386 -20.63 23.77 -8.71
N ILE A 387 -20.90 22.49 -8.45
CA ILE A 387 -22.08 22.02 -7.70
C ILE A 387 -21.92 22.06 -6.17
N THR A 388 -20.70 22.29 -5.68
CA THR A 388 -20.47 22.54 -4.25
C THR A 388 -20.92 23.96 -3.93
N ARG A 389 -21.75 24.13 -2.90
CA ARG A 389 -22.20 25.46 -2.45
C ARG A 389 -21.01 26.34 -2.11
N ARG A 390 -21.18 27.65 -2.29
CA ARG A 390 -20.19 28.63 -1.82
C ARG A 390 -20.04 28.53 -0.31
N GLY A 391 -18.80 28.40 0.17
CA GLY A 391 -18.48 28.10 1.56
C GLY A 391 -18.59 26.62 1.94
N GLY A 392 -19.09 25.76 1.05
CA GLY A 392 -19.21 24.32 1.22
C GLY A 392 -17.87 23.60 1.09
N LEU A 393 -17.93 22.27 1.24
CA LEU A 393 -16.74 21.41 1.30
C LEU A 393 -16.69 20.42 0.15
N LEU A 394 -15.49 20.19 -0.37
CA LEU A 394 -15.19 19.15 -1.34
C LEU A 394 -14.11 18.23 -0.77
N MET A 395 -14.44 16.95 -0.55
CA MET A 395 -13.48 15.90 -0.25
C MET A 395 -13.15 15.16 -1.53
N THR A 396 -11.89 15.16 -1.96
CA THR A 396 -11.47 14.56 -3.23
C THR A 396 -10.31 13.60 -3.02
N CYS A 397 -10.42 12.42 -3.62
CA CYS A 397 -9.48 11.33 -3.45
C CYS A 397 -8.72 11.02 -4.74
N SER A 398 -7.51 10.49 -4.60
CA SER A 398 -6.76 9.85 -5.66
C SER A 398 -6.12 8.58 -5.14
N CYS A 399 -6.50 7.44 -5.71
CA CYS A 399 -5.88 6.13 -5.44
C CYS A 399 -4.69 5.82 -6.37
N SER A 400 -4.16 6.82 -7.07
CA SER A 400 -3.03 6.66 -8.00
C SER A 400 -1.73 7.04 -7.30
N GLY A 401 -0.87 6.05 -7.04
CA GLY A 401 0.46 6.29 -6.45
C GLY A 401 1.30 7.25 -7.27
N ALA A 402 1.27 7.14 -8.60
CA ALA A 402 1.95 8.07 -9.49
C ALA A 402 1.48 9.53 -9.26
N MET A 403 0.18 9.72 -8.98
CA MET A 403 -0.35 11.03 -8.64
C MET A 403 0.13 11.46 -7.24
N THR A 404 -0.17 10.67 -6.21
CA THR A 404 0.19 10.96 -4.81
C THR A 404 1.66 11.33 -4.66
N GLN A 405 2.56 10.54 -5.27
CA GLN A 405 4.02 10.73 -5.18
C GLN A 405 4.54 11.92 -5.97
N SER A 406 3.85 12.33 -7.05
CA SER A 406 4.29 13.46 -7.86
C SER A 406 4.14 14.82 -7.17
N GLY A 407 3.34 14.89 -6.09
CA GLY A 407 2.94 16.17 -5.48
C GLY A 407 2.04 17.03 -6.37
N MET A 408 1.60 16.53 -7.53
CA MET A 408 0.84 17.31 -8.52
C MET A 408 -0.63 17.49 -8.16
N PHE A 409 -1.15 16.81 -7.13
CA PHE A 409 -2.61 16.74 -6.91
C PHE A 409 -3.17 18.09 -6.56
N LEU A 410 -2.53 18.79 -5.64
CA LEU A 410 -2.88 20.16 -5.29
C LEU A 410 -2.82 21.09 -6.50
N ARG A 411 -1.81 20.96 -7.38
CA ARG A 411 -1.72 21.76 -8.61
C ARG A 411 -2.88 21.46 -9.57
N THR A 412 -3.23 20.18 -9.73
CA THR A 412 -4.40 19.75 -10.52
C THR A 412 -5.70 20.31 -9.95
N LEU A 413 -5.88 20.30 -8.63
CA LEU A 413 -7.04 20.88 -7.95
C LEU A 413 -7.08 22.40 -8.09
N GLN A 414 -5.93 23.08 -8.05
CA GLN A 414 -5.84 24.52 -8.29
C GLN A 414 -6.24 24.88 -9.73
N GLY A 415 -5.81 24.08 -10.70
CA GLY A 415 -6.26 24.19 -12.09
C GLY A 415 -7.76 23.93 -12.26
N ALA A 416 -8.31 22.96 -11.51
CA ALA A 416 -9.75 22.68 -11.50
C ALA A 416 -10.55 23.86 -10.94
N ALA A 417 -10.08 24.48 -9.85
CA ALA A 417 -10.69 25.66 -9.25
C ALA A 417 -10.72 26.85 -10.21
N SER A 418 -9.61 27.09 -10.91
CA SER A 418 -9.55 28.14 -11.94
C SER A 418 -10.56 27.88 -13.06
N MET A 419 -10.71 26.63 -13.51
CA MET A 419 -11.67 26.25 -14.54
C MET A 419 -13.12 26.36 -14.07
N ALA A 420 -13.37 26.11 -12.79
CA ALA A 420 -14.68 26.27 -12.15
C ALA A 420 -15.03 27.73 -11.81
N GLY A 421 -14.09 28.68 -11.97
CA GLY A 421 -14.26 30.06 -11.51
C GLY A 421 -14.40 30.18 -9.99
N ARG A 422 -13.78 29.26 -9.23
CA ARG A 422 -13.85 29.18 -7.76
C ARG A 422 -12.49 29.46 -7.12
N LYS A 423 -12.50 29.89 -5.86
CA LYS A 423 -11.31 29.84 -5.00
C LYS A 423 -11.40 28.62 -4.09
N ILE A 424 -10.25 28.04 -3.73
CA ILE A 424 -10.18 26.90 -2.83
C ILE A 424 -9.23 27.16 -1.67
N THR A 425 -9.51 26.53 -0.53
CA THR A 425 -8.63 26.50 0.63
C THR A 425 -8.49 25.06 1.11
N VAL A 426 -7.26 24.60 1.30
CA VAL A 426 -7.00 23.25 1.81
C VAL A 426 -7.23 23.23 3.33
N LEU A 427 -8.11 22.36 3.80
CA LEU A 427 -8.43 22.18 5.21
C LEU A 427 -7.77 20.94 5.81
N ARG A 428 -7.60 19.88 5.01
CA ARG A 428 -6.99 18.62 5.43
C ARG A 428 -6.33 17.93 4.25
N GLN A 429 -5.19 17.33 4.49
CA GLN A 429 -4.55 16.35 3.60
C GLN A 429 -4.33 15.08 4.41
N SER A 430 -4.73 13.94 3.87
CA SER A 430 -4.53 12.63 4.48
C SER A 430 -4.28 11.57 3.42
N GLY A 431 -3.92 10.37 3.86
CA GLY A 431 -3.72 9.22 3.00
C GLY A 431 -4.56 8.03 3.44
N ALA A 432 -3.98 6.85 3.25
CA ALA A 432 -4.55 5.58 3.70
C ALA A 432 -4.59 5.50 5.23
N ALA A 433 -5.45 4.60 5.69
CA ALA A 433 -5.61 4.21 7.06
C ALA A 433 -4.29 3.73 7.72
N CYS A 434 -4.16 3.87 9.04
CA CYS A 434 -2.90 3.60 9.75
C CYS A 434 -2.46 2.12 9.74
N ASP A 435 -3.39 1.20 9.48
CA ASP A 435 -3.17 -0.23 9.22
C ASP A 435 -2.66 -0.50 7.79
N HIS A 436 -2.42 0.54 6.99
CA HIS A 436 -1.71 0.51 5.72
C HIS A 436 -0.35 1.23 5.87
N PRO A 437 0.57 0.71 6.70
CA PRO A 437 1.86 1.34 6.94
C PRO A 437 2.66 1.47 5.64
N ILE A 438 3.51 2.49 5.57
CA ILE A 438 4.39 2.76 4.45
C ILE A 438 5.82 2.65 4.95
N ASP A 439 6.65 1.87 4.27
CA ASP A 439 8.09 1.87 4.52
C ASP A 439 8.70 3.16 3.96
N PRO A 440 9.38 3.98 4.78
CA PRO A 440 10.06 5.20 4.30
C PRO A 440 11.08 4.94 3.19
N SER A 441 11.63 3.74 3.12
CA SER A 441 12.57 3.30 2.08
C SER A 441 11.88 2.80 0.81
N TYR A 442 10.53 2.79 0.82
CA TYR A 442 9.67 2.52 -0.32
C TYR A 442 8.52 3.55 -0.39
N PRO A 443 8.82 4.82 -0.73
CA PRO A 443 7.81 5.87 -0.82
C PRO A 443 6.73 5.58 -1.88
N GLU A 444 7.00 4.67 -2.82
CA GLU A 444 6.04 4.18 -3.79
C GLU A 444 4.81 3.51 -3.16
N GLY A 445 4.92 3.04 -1.91
CA GLY A 445 3.80 2.53 -1.11
C GLY A 445 2.74 3.58 -0.79
N ALA A 446 3.06 4.87 -0.87
CA ALA A 446 2.08 5.95 -0.72
C ALA A 446 1.19 6.05 -1.97
N TYR A 447 0.02 5.42 -1.92
CA TYR A 447 -0.89 5.35 -3.08
C TYR A 447 -2.16 6.19 -2.96
N LEU A 448 -2.64 6.45 -1.74
CA LEU A 448 -3.89 7.19 -1.50
C LEU A 448 -3.60 8.64 -1.07
N SER A 449 -4.24 9.58 -1.75
CA SER A 449 -4.39 10.97 -1.31
C SER A 449 -5.86 11.29 -1.08
N ASN A 450 -6.19 11.93 0.03
CA ASN A 450 -7.50 12.50 0.31
C ASN A 450 -7.32 13.96 0.75
N ILE A 451 -7.97 14.88 0.05
CA ILE A 451 -7.86 16.31 0.29
C ILE A 451 -9.24 16.88 0.56
N LEU A 452 -9.40 17.53 1.72
CA LEU A 452 -10.58 18.33 2.02
C LEU A 452 -10.33 19.79 1.65
N LEU A 453 -11.19 20.33 0.80
CA LEU A 453 -11.18 21.71 0.35
C LEU A 453 -12.42 22.45 0.85
N ARG A 454 -12.26 23.73 1.18
CA ARG A 454 -13.35 24.70 1.22
C ARG A 454 -13.46 25.37 -0.16
N ILE A 455 -14.69 25.48 -0.69
CA ILE A 455 -14.97 26.12 -1.97
C ILE A 455 -15.50 27.54 -1.72
N LEU A 456 -14.96 28.55 -2.43
CA LEU A 456 -15.24 29.98 -2.20
C LEU A 456 -15.68 30.74 -3.44
#